data_AF-A0A7C2GHZ3-F1
#
_entry.id   AF-A0A7C2GHZ3-F1
#
_cell.length_a   1.000
_cell.length_b   1.000
_cell.length_c   1.000
_cell.angle_alpha   90.00
_cell.angle_beta   90.00
_cell.angle_gamma   90.00
#
_symmetry.space_group_name_H-M   'P 1'
#
loop_
_entity.id
_entity.type
_entity.pdbx_description
1 polymer ?
#
loop_
_entity_poly.entity_id
_entity_poly.type
_entity_poly.pdbx_seq_one_letter_code
_entity_poly.pdbx_strand_id
1 'polypeptide(L)'
;MRPAEAGPPLETTPEHPAVAHLRRRIAEGTHWFIALLEAIGQWDRVTEEYRGRRFEYLIENEAFDWLVLAERLLDPVLDLCPSREVEELLFEGRPPIEVSEAEFRQLIGPTKYRAYLNYLYGVSVEEALQLATLERLEKERRSQVYCANRPVDEDEIFAHIYGRTQSELWAMFWREQGLEPPQQTGIAGLKRFTYWLFKYRLRHSDRERLAADTRLGLETLERHRNRRSWVSSLDGPTAPGPVVEAEAVVTQ
;
A
#
# COMPACT_ATOMS: atom_id res chain seq x y z
N MET A 1 -31.60 -34.02 -22.99
CA MET A 1 -30.96 -33.63 -21.72
C MET A 1 -29.49 -33.99 -21.84
N ARG A 2 -28.62 -33.03 -22.18
CA ARG A 2 -27.17 -33.28 -22.28
C ARG A 2 -26.59 -33.25 -20.86
N PRO A 3 -25.69 -34.18 -20.49
CA PRO A 3 -25.04 -34.13 -19.19
C PRO A 3 -24.13 -32.90 -19.15
N ALA A 4 -24.16 -32.17 -18.04
CA ALA A 4 -23.27 -31.06 -17.76
C ALA A 4 -21.84 -31.59 -17.71
N GLU A 5 -20.98 -31.10 -18.60
CA GLU A 5 -19.54 -31.35 -18.53
C GLU A 5 -19.02 -30.73 -17.24
N ALA A 6 -18.50 -31.59 -16.35
CA ALA A 6 -17.75 -31.16 -15.19
C ALA A 6 -16.52 -30.40 -15.70
N GLY A 7 -16.43 -29.11 -15.36
CA GLY A 7 -15.23 -28.31 -15.61
C GLY A 7 -13.99 -28.99 -15.04
N PRO A 8 -12.80 -28.72 -15.61
CA PRO A 8 -11.57 -29.35 -15.18
C PRO A 8 -11.37 -29.17 -13.66
N PRO A 9 -10.84 -30.18 -12.95
CA PRO A 9 -10.56 -30.05 -11.53
C PRO A 9 -9.65 -28.84 -11.33
N LEU A 10 -10.00 -27.98 -10.35
CA LEU A 10 -9.18 -26.86 -9.92
C LEU A 10 -7.79 -27.42 -9.55
N GLU A 11 -6.78 -27.17 -10.39
CA GLU A 11 -5.40 -27.54 -10.11
C GLU A 11 -5.00 -26.83 -8.82
N THR A 12 -4.93 -27.58 -7.72
CA THR A 12 -4.45 -27.06 -6.45
C THR A 12 -2.95 -26.84 -6.59
N THR A 13 -2.55 -25.62 -6.91
CA THR A 13 -1.14 -25.20 -6.87
C THR A 13 -0.54 -25.66 -5.53
N PRO A 14 0.59 -26.38 -5.52
CA PRO A 14 1.18 -26.86 -4.28
C PRO A 14 1.46 -25.69 -3.32
N GLU A 15 1.19 -25.93 -2.04
CA GLU A 15 1.38 -24.94 -0.95
C GLU A 15 2.83 -24.44 -0.97
N HIS A 16 3.00 -23.12 -1.01
CA HIS A 16 4.33 -22.51 -1.09
C HIS A 16 5.11 -22.78 0.20
N PRO A 17 6.42 -23.15 0.15
CA PRO A 17 7.21 -23.51 1.33
C PRO A 17 7.22 -22.45 2.45
N ALA A 18 7.12 -21.17 2.10
CA ALA A 18 7.02 -20.08 3.07
C ALA A 18 5.80 -20.18 4.00
N VAL A 19 4.69 -20.78 3.56
CA VAL A 19 3.51 -21.02 4.41
C VAL A 19 3.80 -22.09 5.46
N ALA A 20 4.43 -23.19 5.04
CA ALA A 20 4.86 -24.23 5.96
C ALA A 20 5.91 -23.70 6.96
N HIS A 21 6.82 -22.83 6.49
CA HIS A 21 7.77 -22.13 7.34
C HIS A 21 7.06 -21.26 8.40
N LEU A 22 6.12 -20.41 7.98
CA LEU A 22 5.32 -19.56 8.87
C LEU A 22 4.64 -20.38 9.97
N ARG A 23 3.91 -21.42 9.59
CA ARG A 23 3.20 -22.31 10.53
C ARG A 23 4.16 -22.95 11.53
N ARG A 24 5.31 -23.42 11.06
CA ARG A 24 6.34 -24.04 11.91
C ARG A 24 6.91 -23.05 12.91
N ARG A 25 7.27 -21.83 12.49
CA ARG A 25 7.88 -20.82 13.35
C ARG A 25 6.93 -20.37 14.46
N ILE A 26 5.64 -20.24 14.15
CA ILE A 26 4.58 -19.98 15.15
C ILE A 26 4.51 -21.13 16.16
N ALA A 27 4.48 -22.38 15.69
CA ALA A 27 4.45 -23.56 16.57
C ALA A 27 5.70 -23.71 17.46
N GLU A 28 6.86 -23.22 16.99
CA GLU A 28 8.11 -23.15 17.76
C GLU A 28 8.10 -22.03 18.83
N GLY A 29 7.05 -21.20 18.89
CA GLY A 29 6.91 -20.11 19.87
C GLY A 29 7.40 -18.74 19.38
N THR A 30 7.74 -18.60 18.10
CA THR A 30 8.06 -17.28 17.51
C THR A 30 6.79 -16.45 17.40
N HIS A 31 6.87 -15.15 17.69
CA HIS A 31 5.73 -14.24 17.48
C HIS A 31 5.30 -14.28 16.01
N TRP A 32 3.99 -14.43 15.76
CA TRP A 32 3.44 -14.66 14.41
C TRP A 32 3.84 -13.58 13.41
N PHE A 33 3.94 -12.33 13.85
CA PHE A 33 4.38 -11.22 13.02
C PHE A 33 5.84 -11.35 12.56
N ILE A 34 6.75 -11.79 13.43
CA ILE A 34 8.15 -12.04 13.04
C ILE A 34 8.21 -13.20 12.03
N ALA A 35 7.52 -14.29 12.33
CA ALA A 35 7.42 -15.44 11.43
C ALA A 35 6.83 -15.06 10.05
N LEU A 36 5.86 -14.13 10.03
CA LEU A 36 5.27 -13.61 8.80
C LEU A 36 6.30 -12.83 7.98
N LEU A 37 7.09 -11.95 8.62
CA LEU A 37 8.14 -11.19 7.93
C LEU A 37 9.24 -12.13 7.38
N GLU A 38 9.64 -13.17 8.13
CA GLU A 38 10.54 -14.22 7.66
C GLU A 38 9.98 -14.94 6.42
N ALA A 39 8.68 -15.27 6.43
CA ALA A 39 7.99 -15.93 5.32
C ALA A 39 7.87 -15.01 4.08
N ILE A 40 7.61 -13.71 4.27
CA ILE A 40 7.67 -12.71 3.21
C ILE A 40 9.07 -12.68 2.59
N GLY A 41 10.12 -12.74 3.41
CA GLY A 41 11.51 -12.82 2.95
C GLY A 41 11.77 -13.99 2.00
N GLN A 42 11.11 -15.14 2.25
CA GLN A 42 11.27 -16.37 1.45
C GLN A 42 10.36 -16.46 0.23
N TRP A 43 9.34 -15.60 0.12
CA TRP A 43 8.38 -15.66 -0.98
C TRP A 43 9.01 -15.24 -2.31
N ASP A 44 8.83 -16.05 -3.37
CA ASP A 44 9.48 -15.82 -4.68
C ASP A 44 8.49 -15.54 -5.83
N ARG A 45 7.18 -15.69 -5.60
CA ARG A 45 6.15 -15.44 -6.62
C ARG A 45 5.81 -13.95 -6.72
N VAL A 46 5.81 -13.43 -7.95
CA VAL A 46 5.40 -12.04 -8.26
C VAL A 46 3.87 -11.91 -8.32
N THR A 47 3.21 -12.94 -8.84
CA THR A 47 1.76 -13.06 -8.93
C THR A 47 1.33 -14.51 -8.72
N GLU A 48 0.12 -14.74 -8.23
CA GLU A 48 -0.49 -16.07 -8.23
C GLU A 48 -2.01 -16.00 -8.24
N GLU A 49 -2.65 -17.12 -8.59
CA GLU A 49 -4.08 -17.33 -8.38
C GLU A 49 -4.29 -18.19 -7.14
N TYR A 50 -5.04 -17.67 -6.18
CA TYR A 50 -5.34 -18.34 -4.93
C TYR A 50 -6.81 -18.14 -4.57
N ARG A 51 -7.54 -19.24 -4.34
CA ARG A 51 -8.98 -19.24 -4.02
C ARG A 51 -9.83 -18.41 -5.00
N GLY A 52 -9.48 -18.46 -6.30
CA GLY A 52 -10.20 -17.73 -7.36
C GLY A 52 -9.90 -16.22 -7.42
N ARG A 53 -8.99 -15.71 -6.59
CA ARG A 53 -8.48 -14.34 -6.66
C ARG A 53 -7.05 -14.33 -7.18
N ARG A 54 -6.77 -13.45 -8.13
CA ARG A 54 -5.42 -13.14 -8.56
C ARG A 54 -4.77 -12.16 -7.58
N PHE A 55 -3.63 -12.54 -7.04
CA PHE A 55 -2.78 -11.70 -6.21
C PHE A 55 -1.63 -11.15 -7.06
N GLU A 56 -1.41 -9.84 -6.97
CA GLU A 56 -0.27 -9.15 -7.56
C GLU A 56 0.44 -8.40 -6.44
N TYR A 57 1.67 -8.81 -6.13
CA TYR A 57 2.42 -8.26 -4.99
C TYR A 57 3.34 -7.11 -5.40
N LEU A 58 3.72 -7.05 -6.68
CA LEU A 58 4.62 -6.04 -7.23
C LEU A 58 3.91 -5.22 -8.29
N ILE A 59 3.92 -3.91 -8.11
CA ILE A 59 3.51 -2.93 -9.11
C ILE A 59 4.69 -2.69 -10.05
N GLU A 60 4.49 -2.99 -11.33
CA GLU A 60 5.49 -2.82 -12.40
C GLU A 60 6.86 -3.47 -12.11
N ASN A 61 6.87 -4.53 -11.30
CA ASN A 61 8.09 -5.19 -10.78
C ASN A 61 9.01 -4.28 -9.94
N GLU A 62 8.53 -3.11 -9.52
CA GLU A 62 9.33 -2.09 -8.81
C GLU A 62 8.83 -1.87 -7.37
N ALA A 63 7.51 -1.80 -7.16
CA ALA A 63 6.91 -1.43 -5.88
C ALA A 63 6.20 -2.62 -5.22
N PHE A 64 6.67 -3.03 -4.05
CA PHE A 64 6.19 -4.20 -3.32
C PHE A 64 5.12 -3.85 -2.29
N ASP A 65 3.89 -4.29 -2.55
CA ASP A 65 2.78 -4.22 -1.61
C ASP A 65 2.80 -5.43 -0.67
N TRP A 66 3.58 -5.31 0.39
CA TRP A 66 3.81 -6.40 1.33
C TRP A 66 2.57 -6.80 2.14
N LEU A 67 1.58 -5.91 2.30
CA LEU A 67 0.33 -6.22 3.00
C LEU A 67 -0.57 -7.15 2.19
N VAL A 68 -0.56 -7.05 0.86
CA VAL A 68 -1.25 -8.00 -0.02
C VAL A 68 -0.62 -9.39 0.08
N LEU A 69 0.71 -9.46 0.23
CA LEU A 69 1.38 -10.74 0.50
C LEU A 69 1.10 -11.23 1.93
N ALA A 70 1.03 -10.34 2.91
CA ALA A 70 0.66 -10.69 4.28
C ALA A 70 -0.74 -11.31 4.35
N GLU A 71 -1.74 -10.69 3.70
CA GLU A 71 -3.10 -11.23 3.56
C GLU A 71 -3.06 -12.68 3.04
N ARG A 72 -2.31 -12.89 1.96
CA ARG A 72 -2.17 -14.21 1.36
C ARG A 72 -1.52 -15.24 2.28
N LEU A 73 -0.43 -14.86 2.96
CA LEU A 73 0.34 -15.75 3.83
C LEU A 73 -0.42 -16.11 5.10
N LEU A 74 -1.24 -15.19 5.60
CA LEU A 74 -2.00 -15.37 6.84
C LEU A 74 -3.25 -16.25 6.65
N ASP A 75 -3.91 -16.21 5.49
CA ASP A 75 -5.13 -17.00 5.21
C ASP A 75 -5.09 -18.49 5.67
N PRO A 76 -4.03 -19.28 5.40
CA PRO A 76 -3.93 -20.69 5.83
C PRO A 76 -3.49 -20.91 7.28
N VAL A 77 -3.23 -19.83 8.05
CA VAL A 77 -2.78 -19.87 9.44
C VAL A 77 -3.56 -18.91 10.36
N LEU A 78 -4.71 -18.40 9.91
CA LEU A 78 -5.53 -17.45 10.68
C LEU A 78 -5.95 -18.01 12.05
N ASP A 79 -6.09 -19.32 12.15
CA ASP A 79 -6.41 -20.05 13.39
C ASP A 79 -5.27 -19.99 14.44
N LEU A 80 -4.06 -19.63 14.03
CA LEU A 80 -2.88 -19.53 14.88
C LEU A 80 -2.58 -18.10 15.33
N CYS A 81 -3.33 -17.10 14.84
CA CYS A 81 -3.07 -15.68 15.06
C CYS A 81 -4.26 -15.00 15.76
N PRO A 82 -4.03 -14.00 16.64
CA PRO A 82 -5.11 -13.21 17.22
C PRO A 82 -5.86 -12.42 16.13
N SER A 83 -7.15 -12.69 15.94
CA SER A 83 -7.94 -12.11 14.85
C SER A 83 -7.93 -10.58 14.83
N ARG A 84 -8.03 -9.95 16.01
CA ARG A 84 -7.97 -8.49 16.15
C ARG A 84 -6.65 -7.91 15.64
N GLU A 85 -5.52 -8.51 16.00
CA GLU A 85 -4.20 -8.02 15.57
C GLU A 85 -4.00 -8.21 14.06
N VAL A 86 -4.52 -9.29 13.49
CA VAL A 86 -4.49 -9.53 12.04
C VAL A 86 -5.34 -8.49 11.30
N GLU A 87 -6.53 -8.18 11.79
CA GLU A 87 -7.38 -7.13 11.23
C GLU A 87 -6.71 -5.76 11.29
N GLU A 88 -6.16 -5.39 12.45
CA GLU A 88 -5.42 -4.14 12.64
C GLU A 88 -4.20 -4.05 11.69
N LEU A 89 -3.48 -5.17 11.48
CA LEU A 89 -2.38 -5.21 10.52
C LEU A 89 -2.86 -5.02 9.07
N LEU A 90 -3.84 -5.82 8.63
CA LEU A 90 -4.23 -5.86 7.22
C LEU A 90 -5.03 -4.63 6.77
N PHE A 91 -5.84 -4.05 7.66
CA PHE A 91 -6.71 -2.92 7.31
C PHE A 91 -6.15 -1.57 7.77
N GLU A 92 -5.44 -1.52 8.90
CA GLU A 92 -4.87 -0.28 9.43
C GLU A 92 -3.37 -0.14 9.13
N GLY A 93 -2.69 -1.23 8.74
CA GLY A 93 -1.24 -1.26 8.59
C GLY A 93 -0.51 -1.20 9.93
N ARG A 94 -1.18 -1.54 11.04
CA ARG A 94 -0.62 -1.45 12.40
C ARG A 94 0.01 -2.78 12.80
N PRO A 95 1.34 -2.85 13.00
CA PRO A 95 1.98 -4.07 13.44
C PRO A 95 1.60 -4.38 14.91
N PRO A 96 1.47 -5.65 15.29
CA PRO A 96 1.12 -6.05 16.67
C PRO A 96 2.25 -5.82 17.67
N ILE A 97 3.49 -5.77 17.18
CA ILE A 97 4.69 -5.52 17.97
C ILE A 97 5.57 -4.51 17.23
N GLU A 98 6.40 -3.78 17.98
CA GLU A 98 7.39 -2.89 17.40
C GLU A 98 8.52 -3.71 16.78
N VAL A 99 8.86 -3.39 15.53
CA VAL A 99 9.99 -3.95 14.79
C VAL A 99 10.79 -2.79 14.26
N SER A 100 12.09 -2.75 14.59
CA SER A 100 12.96 -1.68 14.09
C SER A 100 13.09 -1.75 12.57
N GLU A 101 13.36 -0.62 11.91
CA GLU A 101 13.57 -0.60 10.46
C GLU A 101 14.68 -1.56 10.01
N ALA A 102 15.78 -1.63 10.78
CA ALA A 102 16.89 -2.52 10.51
C ALA A 102 16.48 -4.00 10.58
N GLU A 103 15.69 -4.37 11.59
CA GLU A 103 15.15 -5.71 11.75
C GLU A 103 14.14 -6.05 10.65
N PHE A 104 13.22 -5.15 10.34
CA PHE A 104 12.26 -5.31 9.24
C PHE A 104 12.99 -5.58 7.92
N ARG A 105 14.00 -4.75 7.60
CA ARG A 105 14.86 -4.91 6.41
C ARG A 105 15.61 -6.25 6.40
N GLN A 106 16.08 -6.70 7.56
CA GLN A 106 16.78 -7.98 7.68
C GLN A 106 15.83 -9.16 7.41
N LEU A 107 14.61 -9.12 7.96
CA LEU A 107 13.63 -10.20 7.87
C LEU A 107 13.09 -10.38 6.44
N ILE A 108 12.68 -9.28 5.78
CA ILE A 108 12.13 -9.37 4.41
C ILE A 108 13.22 -9.43 3.32
N GLY A 109 14.46 -9.07 3.69
CA GLY A 109 15.61 -9.03 2.80
C GLY A 109 15.76 -7.71 2.02
N PRO A 110 16.99 -7.35 1.62
CA PRO A 110 17.32 -6.02 1.09
C PRO A 110 16.62 -5.70 -0.24
N THR A 111 16.38 -6.69 -1.09
CA THR A 111 15.71 -6.49 -2.39
C THR A 111 14.23 -6.16 -2.19
N LYS A 112 13.50 -6.94 -1.38
CA LYS A 112 12.10 -6.64 -1.06
C LYS A 112 11.96 -5.35 -0.27
N TYR A 113 12.92 -5.05 0.60
CA TYR A 113 12.93 -3.79 1.34
C TYR A 113 13.05 -2.56 0.41
N ARG A 114 13.91 -2.59 -0.61
CA ARG A 114 13.97 -1.53 -1.63
C ARG A 114 12.64 -1.40 -2.39
N ALA A 115 12.05 -2.52 -2.78
CA ALA A 115 10.75 -2.51 -3.45
C ALA A 115 9.62 -2.02 -2.53
N TYR A 116 9.70 -2.31 -1.23
CA TYR A 116 8.79 -1.78 -0.22
C TYR A 116 8.91 -0.26 -0.13
N LEU A 117 10.12 0.29 -0.14
CA LEU A 117 10.30 1.75 -0.15
C LEU A 117 9.68 2.38 -1.40
N ASN A 118 9.82 1.75 -2.57
CA ASN A 118 9.14 2.20 -3.78
C ASN A 118 7.61 2.23 -3.61
N TYR A 119 7.02 1.24 -2.94
CA TYR A 119 5.58 1.25 -2.64
C TYR A 119 5.21 2.32 -1.61
N LEU A 120 5.99 2.45 -0.54
CA LEU A 120 5.76 3.44 0.52
C LEU A 120 5.75 4.86 -0.07
N TYR A 121 6.78 5.24 -0.81
CA TYR A 121 6.87 6.57 -1.40
C TYR A 121 5.97 6.74 -2.61
N GLY A 122 5.91 5.74 -3.49
CA GLY A 122 5.21 5.86 -4.76
C GLY A 122 3.71 5.62 -4.70
N VAL A 123 3.20 4.98 -3.65
CA VAL A 123 1.77 4.75 -3.45
C VAL A 123 1.29 5.40 -2.16
N SER A 124 1.77 4.96 -1.00
CA SER A 124 1.21 5.41 0.28
C SER A 124 1.41 6.91 0.56
N VAL A 125 2.62 7.42 0.31
CA VAL A 125 2.92 8.86 0.47
C VAL A 125 2.22 9.69 -0.60
N GLU A 126 2.08 9.17 -1.82
CA GLU A 126 1.39 9.86 -2.92
C GLU A 126 -0.12 10.00 -2.64
N GLU A 127 -0.77 8.94 -2.13
CA GLU A 127 -2.18 8.99 -1.66
C GLU A 127 -2.34 9.98 -0.49
N ALA A 128 -1.39 9.98 0.45
CA ALA A 128 -1.41 10.90 1.58
C ALA A 128 -1.22 12.37 1.14
N LEU A 129 -0.43 12.62 0.09
CA LEU A 129 -0.28 13.94 -0.53
C LEU A 129 -1.58 14.42 -1.18
N GLN A 130 -2.28 13.54 -1.90
CA GLN A 130 -3.60 13.85 -2.46
C GLN A 130 -4.60 14.21 -1.35
N LEU A 131 -4.62 13.44 -0.27
CA LEU A 131 -5.44 13.73 0.90
C LEU A 131 -5.07 15.06 1.57
N ALA A 132 -3.79 15.35 1.75
CA ALA A 132 -3.32 16.61 2.33
C ALA A 132 -3.78 17.82 1.50
N THR A 133 -3.75 17.67 0.18
CA THR A 133 -4.20 18.70 -0.77
C THR A 133 -5.70 18.88 -0.71
N LEU A 134 -6.47 17.79 -0.66
CA LEU A 134 -7.92 17.83 -0.43
C LEU A 134 -8.26 18.59 0.86
N GLU A 135 -7.66 18.19 2.00
CA GLU A 135 -7.90 18.81 3.31
C GLU A 135 -7.59 20.32 3.29
N ARG A 136 -6.51 20.70 2.61
CA ARG A 136 -6.13 22.10 2.42
C ARG A 136 -7.17 22.86 1.61
N LEU A 137 -7.56 22.36 0.44
CA LEU A 137 -8.52 23.02 -0.44
C LEU A 137 -9.90 23.15 0.22
N GLU A 138 -10.33 22.14 0.99
CA GLU A 138 -11.56 22.22 1.77
C GLU A 138 -11.47 23.33 2.83
N LYS A 139 -10.34 23.42 3.54
CA LYS A 139 -10.14 24.47 4.55
C LYS A 139 -10.14 25.87 3.94
N GLU A 140 -9.49 26.05 2.80
CA GLU A 140 -9.50 27.30 2.04
C GLU A 140 -10.94 27.68 1.63
N ARG A 141 -11.74 26.72 1.15
CA ARG A 141 -13.14 26.97 0.76
C ARG A 141 -14.06 27.28 1.93
N ARG A 142 -13.91 26.60 3.07
CA ARG A 142 -14.69 26.91 4.28
C ARG A 142 -14.47 28.35 4.76
N SER A 143 -13.31 28.94 4.43
CA SER A 143 -13.04 30.36 4.71
C SER A 143 -13.71 31.33 3.73
N GLN A 144 -14.26 30.85 2.61
CA GLN A 144 -14.93 31.63 1.57
C GLN A 144 -16.46 31.48 1.67
N VAL A 145 -17.15 32.56 2.04
CA VAL A 145 -18.62 32.58 2.26
C VAL A 145 -19.42 32.08 1.05
N TYR A 146 -18.96 32.34 -0.18
CA TYR A 146 -19.68 31.99 -1.41
C TYR A 146 -19.48 30.53 -1.85
N CYS A 147 -18.41 29.87 -1.39
CA CYS A 147 -18.01 28.53 -1.85
C CYS A 147 -18.15 27.45 -0.76
N ALA A 148 -18.62 27.83 0.44
CA ALA A 148 -18.63 26.96 1.62
C ALA A 148 -19.35 25.62 1.43
N ASN A 149 -20.35 25.56 0.53
CA ASN A 149 -21.15 24.35 0.28
C ASN A 149 -20.74 23.56 -0.97
N ARG A 150 -19.70 23.97 -1.71
CA ARG A 150 -19.23 23.23 -2.90
C ARG A 150 -18.12 22.23 -2.50
N PRO A 151 -18.28 20.92 -2.74
CA PRO A 151 -17.22 19.94 -2.48
C PRO A 151 -16.03 20.17 -3.42
N VAL A 152 -14.82 19.94 -2.91
CA VAL A 152 -13.59 19.98 -3.73
C VAL A 152 -13.66 18.84 -4.74
N ASP A 153 -13.45 19.17 -6.01
CA ASP A 153 -13.42 18.18 -7.08
C ASP A 153 -12.06 17.45 -7.11
N GLU A 154 -12.06 16.20 -7.54
CA GLU A 154 -10.85 15.39 -7.67
C GLU A 154 -9.91 15.99 -8.71
N ASP A 155 -10.45 16.53 -9.80
CA ASP A 155 -9.69 17.24 -10.83
C ASP A 155 -8.96 18.48 -10.28
N GLU A 156 -9.46 19.13 -9.23
CA GLU A 156 -8.78 20.26 -8.60
C GLU A 156 -7.54 19.82 -7.81
N ILE A 157 -7.62 18.68 -7.13
CA ILE A 157 -6.50 18.08 -6.40
C ILE A 157 -5.40 17.70 -7.40
N PHE A 158 -5.80 17.01 -8.47
CA PHE A 158 -4.88 16.56 -9.51
C PHE A 158 -4.25 17.74 -10.24
N ALA A 159 -5.03 18.78 -10.58
CA ALA A 159 -4.50 19.98 -11.18
C ALA A 159 -3.51 20.70 -10.24
N HIS A 160 -3.79 20.71 -8.93
CA HIS A 160 -2.90 21.32 -7.95
C HIS A 160 -1.55 20.59 -7.88
N ILE A 161 -1.55 19.26 -7.80
CA ILE A 161 -0.32 18.46 -7.59
C ILE A 161 0.44 18.25 -8.89
N TYR A 162 -0.25 17.89 -9.97
CA TYR A 162 0.34 17.40 -11.22
C TYR A 162 0.21 18.37 -12.40
N GLY A 163 -0.54 19.47 -12.24
CA GLY A 163 -0.77 20.45 -13.30
C GLY A 163 -1.74 19.98 -14.40
N ARG A 164 -2.47 18.89 -14.19
CA ARG A 164 -3.41 18.27 -15.13
C ARG A 164 -4.60 17.67 -14.39
N THR A 165 -5.72 17.48 -15.09
CA THR A 165 -6.89 16.81 -14.50
C THR A 165 -6.63 15.32 -14.30
N GLN A 166 -7.42 14.67 -13.45
CA GLN A 166 -7.32 13.22 -13.25
C GLN A 166 -7.61 12.48 -14.56
N SER A 167 -8.64 12.93 -15.30
CA SER A 167 -9.04 12.33 -16.58
C SER A 167 -7.91 12.37 -17.62
N GLU A 168 -7.18 13.48 -17.71
CA GLU A 168 -6.03 13.60 -18.62
C GLU A 168 -4.90 12.64 -18.24
N LEU A 169 -4.56 12.60 -16.95
CA LEU A 169 -3.50 11.74 -16.43
C LEU A 169 -3.86 10.25 -16.57
N TRP A 170 -5.13 9.91 -16.33
CA TRP A 170 -5.65 8.56 -16.52
C TRP A 170 -5.53 8.12 -17.98
N ALA A 171 -5.90 8.99 -18.93
CA ALA A 171 -5.75 8.71 -20.36
C ALA A 171 -4.27 8.57 -20.77
N MET A 172 -3.37 9.37 -20.18
CA MET A 172 -1.92 9.25 -20.41
C MET A 172 -1.38 7.92 -19.90
N PHE A 173 -1.75 7.52 -18.68
CA PHE A 173 -1.36 6.24 -18.08
C PHE A 173 -1.69 5.06 -18.99
N TRP A 174 -2.94 4.95 -19.47
CA TRP A 174 -3.34 3.85 -20.34
C TRP A 174 -2.67 3.89 -21.71
N ARG A 175 -2.49 5.09 -22.28
CA ARG A 175 -1.78 5.29 -23.54
C ARG A 175 -0.32 4.84 -23.47
N GLU A 176 0.38 5.14 -22.38
CA GLU A 176 1.77 4.69 -22.17
C GLU A 176 1.88 3.16 -22.09
N GLN A 177 0.84 2.48 -21.59
CA GLN A 177 0.78 1.02 -21.52
C GLN A 177 0.35 0.37 -22.84
N GLY A 178 -0.02 1.16 -23.86
CA GLY A 178 -0.54 0.65 -25.13
C GLY A 178 -1.91 -0.02 -25.01
N LEU A 179 -2.70 0.35 -24.01
CA LEU A 179 -3.99 -0.25 -23.68
C LEU A 179 -5.08 0.82 -23.59
N GLU A 180 -6.34 0.41 -23.74
CA GLU A 180 -7.49 1.28 -23.50
C GLU A 180 -7.93 1.20 -22.03
N PRO A 181 -8.45 2.29 -21.44
CA PRO A 181 -8.97 2.28 -20.08
C PRO A 181 -10.11 1.26 -19.94
N PRO A 182 -10.07 0.36 -18.94
CA PRO A 182 -11.16 -0.57 -18.69
C PRO A 182 -12.38 0.19 -18.15
N GLN A 183 -13.57 -0.35 -18.38
CA GLN A 183 -14.82 0.24 -17.89
C GLN A 183 -14.89 0.29 -16.35
N GLN A 184 -14.20 -0.63 -15.68
CA GLN A 184 -14.05 -0.68 -14.23
C GLN A 184 -12.59 -1.01 -13.89
N THR A 185 -12.03 -0.29 -12.93
CA THR A 185 -10.67 -0.53 -12.44
C THR A 185 -10.74 -1.03 -11.01
N GLY A 186 -10.16 -2.19 -10.74
CA GLY A 186 -10.00 -2.69 -9.38
C GLY A 186 -8.92 -1.93 -8.59
N ILE A 187 -8.83 -2.21 -7.30
CA ILE A 187 -7.86 -1.57 -6.38
C ILE A 187 -6.42 -1.69 -6.89
N ALA A 188 -6.03 -2.86 -7.44
CA ALA A 188 -4.70 -3.05 -8.01
C ALA A 188 -4.40 -2.08 -9.16
N GLY A 189 -5.38 -1.83 -10.03
CA GLY A 189 -5.22 -0.87 -11.13
C GLY A 189 -5.13 0.58 -10.64
N LEU A 190 -5.87 0.94 -9.59
CA LEU A 190 -5.75 2.25 -8.95
C LEU A 190 -4.37 2.45 -8.32
N LYS A 191 -3.83 1.45 -7.60
CA LYS A 191 -2.48 1.51 -7.03
C LYS A 191 -1.41 1.63 -8.12
N ARG A 192 -1.56 0.92 -9.24
CA ARG A 192 -0.67 1.07 -10.41
C ARG A 192 -0.70 2.49 -10.96
N PHE A 193 -1.88 3.09 -11.07
CA PHE A 193 -2.01 4.47 -11.50
C PHE A 193 -1.39 5.45 -10.51
N THR A 194 -1.61 5.29 -9.20
CA THR A 194 -0.96 6.10 -8.17
C THR A 194 0.57 6.03 -8.27
N TYR A 195 1.11 4.82 -8.43
CA TYR A 195 2.55 4.65 -8.63
C TYR A 195 3.06 5.35 -9.90
N TRP A 196 2.27 5.31 -10.97
CA TRP A 196 2.55 6.06 -12.19
C TRP A 196 2.50 7.58 -11.96
N LEU A 197 1.55 8.11 -11.17
CA LEU A 197 1.48 9.53 -10.81
C LEU A 197 2.72 9.99 -10.04
N PHE A 198 3.22 9.18 -9.11
CA PHE A 198 4.49 9.43 -8.45
C PHE A 198 5.64 9.55 -9.46
N LYS A 199 5.75 8.61 -10.41
CA LYS A 199 6.77 8.66 -11.48
C LYS A 199 6.56 9.85 -12.43
N TYR A 200 5.32 10.24 -12.68
CA TYR A 200 5.00 11.45 -13.43
C TYR A 200 5.50 12.69 -12.68
N ARG A 201 5.23 12.81 -11.38
CA ARG A 201 5.68 13.92 -10.52
C ARG A 201 7.21 14.00 -10.44
N LEU A 202 7.90 12.87 -10.32
CA LEU A 202 9.37 12.80 -10.37
C LEU A 202 9.95 13.38 -11.67
N ARG A 203 9.27 13.20 -12.80
CA ARG A 203 9.73 13.66 -14.12
C ARG A 203 9.41 15.12 -14.41
N HIS A 204 8.34 15.66 -13.81
CA HIS A 204 7.75 16.96 -14.21
C HIS A 204 7.80 18.05 -13.14
N SER A 205 8.11 17.72 -11.88
CA SER A 205 8.28 18.71 -10.81
C SER A 205 9.74 19.13 -10.64
N ASP A 206 9.96 20.37 -10.22
CA ASP A 206 11.28 20.77 -9.72
C ASP A 206 11.60 20.08 -8.38
N ARG A 207 12.90 20.07 -8.02
CA ARG A 207 13.38 19.34 -6.83
C ARG A 207 12.84 19.90 -5.52
N GLU A 208 12.65 21.21 -5.43
CA GLU A 208 12.20 21.87 -4.20
C GLU A 208 10.74 21.50 -3.93
N ARG A 209 9.90 21.62 -4.96
CA ARG A 209 8.51 21.19 -4.92
C ARG A 209 8.38 19.70 -4.63
N LEU A 210 9.17 18.86 -5.29
CA LEU A 210 9.16 17.42 -5.05
C LEU A 210 9.43 17.09 -3.57
N ALA A 211 10.44 17.72 -2.97
CA ALA A 211 10.80 17.51 -1.57
C ALA A 211 9.71 18.03 -0.61
N ALA A 212 9.16 19.22 -0.89
CA ALA A 212 8.08 19.81 -0.10
C ALA A 212 6.81 18.94 -0.12
N ASP A 213 6.39 18.48 -1.31
CA ASP A 213 5.23 17.61 -1.50
C ASP A 213 5.46 16.25 -0.81
N THR A 214 6.65 15.67 -0.94
CA THR A 214 6.99 14.39 -0.29
C THR A 214 6.94 14.51 1.22
N ARG A 215 7.47 15.62 1.78
CA ARG A 215 7.38 15.90 3.22
C ARG A 215 5.93 16.07 3.68
N LEU A 216 5.12 16.81 2.92
CA LEU A 216 3.69 16.98 3.21
C LEU A 216 2.93 15.63 3.20
N GLY A 217 3.25 14.76 2.24
CA GLY A 217 2.69 13.41 2.18
C GLY A 217 3.09 12.55 3.38
N LEU A 218 4.37 12.55 3.77
CA LEU A 218 4.86 11.83 4.95
C LEU A 218 4.20 12.31 6.25
N GLU A 219 4.18 13.63 6.50
CA GLU A 219 3.55 14.23 7.68
C GLU A 219 2.05 13.88 7.75
N THR A 220 1.38 13.83 6.60
CA THR A 220 -0.05 13.48 6.53
C THR A 220 -0.29 11.99 6.74
N LEU A 221 0.56 11.13 6.17
CA LEU A 221 0.51 9.68 6.37
C LEU A 221 0.66 9.32 7.84
N GLU A 222 1.65 9.91 8.51
CA GLU A 222 1.90 9.70 9.94
C GLU A 222 0.73 10.19 10.80
N ARG A 223 0.22 11.40 10.52
CA ARG A 223 -0.95 11.95 11.22
C ARG A 223 -2.16 11.02 11.13
N HIS A 224 -2.45 10.47 9.96
CA HIS A 224 -3.60 9.59 9.76
C HIS A 224 -3.40 8.19 10.32
N ARG A 225 -2.17 7.66 10.32
CA ARG A 225 -1.82 6.43 11.05
C ARG A 225 -2.05 6.61 12.56
N ASN A 226 -1.59 7.72 13.13
CA ASN A 226 -1.75 8.03 14.55
C ASN A 226 -3.20 8.39 14.92
N ARG A 227 -3.97 9.01 14.02
CA ARG A 227 -5.39 9.32 14.28
C ARG A 227 -6.26 8.07 14.27
N ARG A 228 -5.94 7.09 13.41
CA ARG A 228 -6.58 5.76 13.42
C ARG A 228 -6.24 5.00 14.70
N SER A 229 -5.00 5.09 15.21
CA SER A 229 -4.65 4.51 16.51
C SER A 229 -5.38 5.18 17.68
N TRP A 230 -5.60 6.51 17.64
CA TRP A 230 -6.29 7.23 18.72
C TRP A 230 -7.79 6.87 18.86
N VAL A 231 -8.50 6.61 17.75
CA VAL A 231 -9.90 6.13 17.80
C VAL A 231 -9.99 4.73 18.44
N SER A 232 -8.94 3.90 18.32
CA SER A 232 -8.83 2.60 18.99
C SER A 232 -8.37 2.69 20.46
N SER A 233 -7.79 3.82 20.89
CA SER A 233 -7.14 4.01 22.19
C SER A 233 -8.03 4.61 23.28
N LEU A 234 -9.36 4.53 23.14
CA LEU A 234 -10.27 4.81 24.26
C LEU A 234 -10.17 3.76 25.39
N ASP A 235 -9.38 2.70 25.21
CA ASP A 235 -8.97 1.74 26.24
C ASP A 235 -7.42 1.67 26.35
N GLY A 236 -6.78 2.60 27.07
CA GLY A 236 -5.39 2.47 27.55
C GLY A 236 -4.32 3.36 26.88
N PRO A 237 -3.14 3.55 27.53
CA PRO A 237 -2.18 4.59 27.18
C PRO A 237 -1.38 4.25 25.90
N THR A 238 -1.38 5.20 24.97
CA THR A 238 -0.81 5.11 23.61
C THR A 238 0.68 5.47 23.58
N ALA A 239 1.48 4.71 22.82
CA ALA A 239 2.88 5.02 22.49
C ALA A 239 3.00 5.66 21.08
N PRO A 240 3.96 6.58 20.86
CA PRO A 240 4.14 7.25 19.57
C PRO A 240 4.78 6.33 18.51
N GLY A 241 4.30 6.42 17.28
CA GLY A 241 4.84 5.69 16.12
C GLY A 241 6.24 6.14 15.69
N PRO A 242 6.87 5.41 14.75
CA PRO A 242 8.24 5.67 14.35
C PRO A 242 8.38 6.97 13.54
N VAL A 243 9.27 7.85 13.99
CA VAL A 243 9.72 9.03 13.26
C VAL A 243 10.73 8.56 12.21
N VAL A 244 10.38 8.71 10.94
CA VAL A 244 11.29 8.41 9.82
C VAL A 244 11.99 9.70 9.43
N GLU A 245 13.28 9.82 9.75
CA GLU A 245 14.13 10.89 9.22
C GLU A 245 14.35 10.68 7.72
N ALA A 246 13.92 11.67 6.93
CA ALA A 246 14.07 11.66 5.48
C ALA A 246 15.52 11.99 5.10
N GLU A 247 16.39 10.99 5.05
CA GLU A 247 17.65 11.09 4.31
C GLU A 247 17.81 9.94 3.30
N ALA A 248 18.19 10.34 2.08
CA ALA A 248 18.57 9.56 0.90
C ALA A 248 17.44 8.94 0.06
N VAL A 249 17.11 9.57 -1.08
CA VAL A 249 17.68 9.20 -2.41
C VAL A 249 17.72 10.44 -3.31
N VAL A 250 18.84 11.18 -3.25
CA VAL A 250 19.37 11.96 -4.38
C VAL A 250 20.85 11.63 -4.44
N THR A 251 21.24 10.57 -5.14
CA THR A 251 22.56 10.50 -5.77
C THR A 251 22.58 9.42 -6.87
N GLN A 252 22.78 9.91 -8.09
CA GLN A 252 23.38 9.31 -9.30
C GLN A 252 22.90 7.94 -9.79
#